data_AF-A0A1F9NC87-F1
#
_entry.id   AF-A0A1F9NC87-F1
#
_cell.length_a   1.000
_cell.length_b   1.000
_cell.length_c   1.000
_cell.angle_alpha   90.00
_cell.angle_beta   90.00
_cell.angle_gamma   90.00
#
_symmetry.space_group_name_H-M   'P 1'
#
loop_
_entity.id
_entity.type
_entity.pdbx_description
1 polymer ?
#
loop_
_entity_poly.entity_id
_entity_poly.type
_entity_poly.pdbx_seq_one_letter_code
_entity_poly.pdbx_strand_id
1 'polypeptide(L)'
;MAVKLETALSCSYRDFESLSLDEWEAIAAAILLSLETELGIQFAGSKVSLPDPVDVQPGLTFSFQTSPVGDQDMHVGFEGVGGFESDASGTAISVSLLLFADGVRVSSPERDYYEMELHSTTNGDVYWKRLGWQRDEFGEFEAIRKWGQLSQ
;
A
#
# COMPACT_ATOMS: atom_id res chain seq x y z
N MET A 1 2.64 -3.45 -22.22
CA MET A 1 3.33 -2.14 -22.15
C MET A 1 3.37 -1.80 -20.66
N ALA A 2 4.53 -1.56 -20.05
CA ALA A 2 4.57 -1.29 -18.61
C ALA A 2 3.91 0.08 -18.35
N VAL A 3 2.77 0.11 -17.65
CA VAL A 3 2.17 1.35 -17.18
C VAL A 3 3.15 1.97 -16.19
N LYS A 4 3.56 3.21 -16.44
CA LYS A 4 4.42 3.94 -15.51
C LYS A 4 3.56 4.56 -14.41
N LEU A 5 4.01 4.47 -13.16
CA LEU A 5 3.29 5.05 -12.01
C LEU A 5 3.00 6.55 -12.17
N GLU A 6 3.87 7.28 -12.88
CA GLU A 6 3.66 8.68 -13.26
C GLU A 6 2.34 8.88 -14.03
N THR A 7 2.01 7.95 -14.91
CA THR A 7 0.78 7.96 -15.71
C THR A 7 -0.41 7.68 -14.80
N ALA A 8 -0.30 6.69 -13.91
CA ALA A 8 -1.37 6.38 -12.97
C ALA A 8 -1.71 7.58 -12.04
N LEU A 9 -0.72 8.35 -11.59
CA LEU A 9 -0.95 9.52 -10.74
C LEU A 9 -1.46 10.76 -11.49
N SER A 10 -1.31 10.82 -12.82
CA SER A 10 -1.70 11.97 -13.64
C SER A 10 -3.00 11.76 -14.43
N CYS A 11 -3.48 10.51 -14.51
CA CYS A 11 -4.74 10.16 -15.13
C CYS A 11 -5.95 10.66 -14.32
N SER A 12 -7.03 10.97 -15.02
CA SER A 12 -8.33 11.26 -14.43
C SER A 12 -9.10 9.97 -14.12
N TYR A 13 -10.10 10.05 -13.25
CA TYR A 13 -10.96 8.89 -12.94
C TYR A 13 -11.57 8.23 -14.19
N ARG A 14 -11.87 9.00 -15.25
CA ARG A 14 -12.44 8.49 -16.51
C ARG A 14 -11.46 7.64 -17.31
N ASP A 15 -10.17 7.93 -17.18
CA ASP A 15 -9.14 7.15 -17.85
C ASP A 15 -9.09 5.73 -17.25
N PHE A 16 -9.36 5.63 -15.94
CA PHE A 16 -9.39 4.36 -15.20
C PHE A 16 -10.62 3.50 -15.48
N GLU A 17 -11.78 4.08 -15.79
CA GLU A 17 -13.00 3.33 -16.16
C GLU A 17 -12.82 2.45 -17.40
N SER A 18 -11.84 2.79 -18.25
CA SER A 18 -11.59 2.11 -19.52
C SER A 18 -10.46 1.07 -19.48
N LEU A 19 -9.77 0.94 -18.35
CA LEU A 19 -8.65 0.01 -18.22
C LEU A 19 -9.14 -1.45 -18.20
N SER A 20 -8.39 -2.29 -18.88
CA SER A 20 -8.52 -3.75 -18.79
C SER A 20 -7.98 -4.28 -17.46
N LEU A 21 -8.35 -5.52 -17.13
CA LEU A 21 -7.80 -6.21 -15.94
C LEU A 21 -6.27 -6.31 -16.00
N ASP A 22 -5.69 -6.63 -17.15
CA ASP A 22 -4.24 -6.71 -17.33
C ASP A 22 -3.54 -5.37 -17.05
N GLU A 23 -4.18 -4.24 -17.37
CA GLU A 23 -3.65 -2.91 -17.08
C GLU A 23 -3.72 -2.59 -15.60
N TRP A 24 -4.79 -2.98 -14.92
CA TRP A 24 -4.90 -2.87 -13.46
C TRP A 24 -3.86 -3.73 -12.73
N GLU A 25 -3.64 -4.96 -13.19
CA GLU A 25 -2.59 -5.84 -12.67
C GLU A 25 -1.20 -5.22 -12.85
N ALA A 26 -0.94 -4.62 -14.02
CA ALA A 26 0.32 -3.94 -14.28
C ALA A 26 0.54 -2.72 -13.36
N ILE A 27 -0.52 -1.95 -13.06
CA ILE A 27 -0.46 -0.84 -12.10
C ILE A 27 -0.17 -1.38 -10.70
N ALA A 28 -0.89 -2.41 -10.26
CA ALA A 28 -0.69 -3.03 -8.95
C ALA A 28 0.76 -3.51 -8.77
N ALA A 29 1.29 -4.22 -9.77
CA ALA A 29 2.67 -4.72 -9.76
C ALA A 29 3.68 -3.56 -9.69
N ALA A 30 3.43 -2.46 -10.41
CA ALA A 30 4.30 -1.29 -10.36
C ALA A 30 4.28 -0.61 -8.97
N ILE A 31 3.10 -0.49 -8.34
CA ILE A 31 2.96 0.08 -6.99
C ILE A 31 3.75 -0.76 -5.98
N LEU A 32 3.53 -2.07 -5.98
CA LEU A 32 4.20 -2.99 -5.06
C LEU A 32 5.73 -2.95 -5.23
N LEU A 33 6.23 -2.98 -6.47
CA LEU A 33 7.66 -2.89 -6.74
C LEU A 33 8.27 -1.55 -6.30
N SER A 34 7.54 -0.45 -6.49
CA SER A 34 7.98 0.86 -6.01
C SER A 34 8.06 0.90 -4.49
N LEU A 35 7.09 0.29 -3.80
CA LEU A 35 7.06 0.22 -2.35
C LEU A 35 8.18 -0.67 -1.78
N GLU A 36 8.46 -1.83 -2.39
CA GLU A 36 9.61 -2.67 -2.03
C GLU A 36 10.93 -1.90 -2.14
N THR A 37 11.06 -1.10 -3.21
CA THR A 37 12.25 -0.26 -3.45
C THR A 37 12.39 0.83 -2.39
N GLU A 38 11.29 1.51 -2.03
CA GLU A 38 11.29 2.55 -1.00
C GLU A 38 11.58 2.00 0.41
N LEU A 39 11.00 0.85 0.75
CA LEU A 39 11.23 0.20 2.04
C LEU A 39 12.59 -0.51 2.10
N GLY A 40 13.20 -0.80 0.95
CA GLY A 40 14.44 -1.56 0.85
C GLY A 40 14.27 -3.03 1.27
N ILE A 41 13.07 -3.59 1.14
CA ILE A 41 12.72 -4.94 1.61
C ILE A 41 11.85 -5.64 0.55
N GLN A 42 12.09 -6.93 0.32
CA GLN A 42 11.24 -7.77 -0.52
C GLN A 42 10.03 -8.31 0.26
N PHE A 43 8.88 -8.33 -0.38
CA PHE A 43 7.66 -8.90 0.17
C PHE A 43 7.75 -10.43 0.14
N ALA A 44 7.40 -11.06 1.26
CA ALA A 44 7.23 -12.51 1.36
C ALA A 44 5.87 -12.97 0.82
N GLY A 45 4.92 -12.06 0.68
CA GLY A 45 3.64 -12.29 0.02
C GLY A 45 2.85 -10.99 -0.14
N SER A 46 2.02 -10.94 -1.18
CA SER A 46 1.09 -9.84 -1.44
C SER A 46 -0.22 -10.39 -2.02
N LYS A 47 -1.29 -9.65 -1.79
CA LYS A 47 -2.63 -9.91 -2.33
C LYS A 47 -3.16 -8.60 -2.88
N VAL A 48 -3.75 -8.64 -4.07
CA VAL A 48 -4.36 -7.49 -4.73
C VAL A 48 -5.82 -7.81 -5.00
N SER A 49 -6.70 -6.87 -4.65
CA SER A 49 -8.10 -6.87 -5.07
C SER A 49 -8.25 -5.79 -6.13
N LEU A 50 -8.53 -6.22 -7.36
CA LEU A 50 -8.76 -5.34 -8.50
C LEU A 50 -10.19 -4.77 -8.45
N PRO A 51 -10.46 -3.64 -9.12
CA PRO A 51 -11.79 -3.06 -9.15
C PRO A 51 -12.80 -4.01 -9.77
N ASP A 52 -14.00 -4.07 -9.19
CA ASP A 52 -15.15 -4.76 -9.77
C ASP A 52 -15.81 -3.83 -10.81
N PRO A 53 -16.24 -4.32 -11.98
CA PRO A 53 -17.03 -3.55 -12.95
C PRO A 53 -18.29 -2.88 -12.36
N VAL A 54 -18.80 -3.32 -11.21
CA VAL A 54 -19.95 -2.68 -10.54
C VAL A 54 -19.55 -1.60 -9.53
N ASP A 55 -18.26 -1.41 -9.27
CA ASP A 55 -17.79 -0.40 -8.32
C ASP A 55 -18.06 1.01 -8.85
N VAL A 56 -18.53 1.88 -7.95
CA VAL A 56 -18.88 3.27 -8.29
C VAL A 56 -17.62 4.09 -8.58
N GLN A 57 -16.47 3.67 -8.06
CA GLN A 57 -15.18 4.33 -8.23
C GLN A 57 -14.11 3.29 -8.56
N PRO A 58 -13.36 3.47 -9.66
CA PRO A 58 -12.27 2.57 -10.00
C PRO A 58 -11.15 2.71 -8.96
N GLY A 59 -10.81 1.60 -8.34
CA GLY A 59 -9.76 1.53 -7.33
C GLY A 59 -9.24 0.13 -7.16
N LEU A 60 -8.03 -0.01 -6.61
CA LEU A 60 -7.54 -1.30 -6.16
C LEU A 60 -7.14 -1.22 -4.71
N THR A 61 -7.22 -2.35 -4.02
CA THR A 61 -6.66 -2.50 -2.67
C THR A 61 -5.62 -3.60 -2.70
N PHE A 62 -4.62 -3.49 -1.83
CA PHE A 62 -3.62 -4.52 -1.69
C PHE A 62 -3.21 -4.69 -0.24
N SER A 63 -2.80 -5.91 0.11
CA SER A 63 -2.13 -6.22 1.36
C SER A 63 -0.82 -6.95 1.09
N PHE A 64 0.14 -6.81 2.00
CA PHE A 64 1.42 -7.48 1.89
C PHE A 64 2.06 -7.75 3.24
N GLN A 65 3.04 -8.64 3.21
CA GLN A 65 3.89 -8.98 4.34
C GLN A 65 5.36 -8.96 3.89
N THR A 66 6.24 -8.37 4.68
CA THR A 66 7.69 -8.41 4.42
C THR A 66 8.30 -9.71 4.94
N SER A 67 9.46 -10.11 4.46
CA SER A 67 10.24 -11.09 5.24
C SER A 67 10.65 -10.45 6.57
N PRO A 68 10.54 -11.14 7.72
CA PRO A 68 11.09 -10.63 8.96
C PRO A 68 12.60 -10.43 8.81
N VAL A 69 13.09 -9.24 9.17
CA VAL A 69 14.50 -8.85 9.15
C VAL A 69 15.00 -8.83 10.60
N GLY A 70 16.14 -9.48 10.87
CA GLY A 70 16.71 -9.51 12.21
C GLY A 70 17.69 -10.66 12.44
N ASP A 71 18.46 -10.57 13.52
CA ASP A 71 19.35 -11.63 14.01
C ASP A 71 18.60 -12.55 15.01
N GLN A 72 19.29 -13.55 15.57
CA GLN A 72 18.72 -14.58 16.45
C GLN A 72 17.90 -14.05 17.65
N ASP A 73 18.11 -12.79 18.04
CA ASP A 73 17.56 -12.20 19.25
C ASP A 73 16.31 -11.31 19.02
N MET A 74 16.04 -10.86 17.78
CA MET A 74 14.87 -10.00 17.50
C MET A 74 14.53 -10.01 16.01
N HIS A 75 13.31 -10.39 15.66
CA HIS A 75 12.80 -10.35 14.29
C HIS A 75 11.80 -9.20 14.13
N VAL A 76 12.05 -8.32 13.17
CA VAL A 76 11.18 -7.18 12.87
C VAL A 76 10.60 -7.33 11.47
N GLY A 77 9.29 -7.15 11.32
CA GLY A 77 8.63 -7.18 10.03
C GLY A 77 7.54 -6.14 9.91
N PHE A 78 7.11 -5.89 8.68
CA PHE A 78 5.95 -5.08 8.38
C PHE A 78 4.88 -5.89 7.67
N GLU A 79 3.64 -5.71 8.11
CA GLU A 79 2.50 -5.95 7.22
C GLU A 79 1.96 -4.60 6.78
N GLY A 80 1.35 -4.56 5.61
CA GLY A 80 0.74 -3.33 5.14
C GLY A 80 -0.55 -3.58 4.38
N VAL A 81 -1.39 -2.56 4.38
CA VAL A 81 -2.52 -2.43 3.48
C VAL A 81 -2.36 -1.14 2.71
N GLY A 82 -2.79 -1.12 1.46
CA GLY A 82 -2.77 0.08 0.65
C GLY A 82 -3.94 0.12 -0.30
N GLY A 83 -4.19 1.32 -0.79
CA GLY A 83 -5.26 1.61 -1.72
C GLY A 83 -4.74 2.47 -2.86
N PHE A 84 -5.35 2.28 -4.01
CA PHE A 84 -5.37 3.22 -5.11
C PHE A 84 -6.82 3.67 -5.23
N GLU A 85 -7.05 4.97 -5.14
CA GLU A 85 -8.36 5.57 -5.34
C GLU A 85 -8.24 6.69 -6.38
N SER A 86 -9.20 6.77 -7.30
CA SER A 86 -9.28 7.86 -8.26
C SER A 86 -10.68 8.47 -8.24
N ASP A 87 -10.75 9.76 -7.95
CA ASP A 87 -11.99 10.51 -7.88
C ASP A 87 -11.91 11.85 -8.66
N ALA A 88 -12.87 12.74 -8.43
CA ALA A 88 -12.91 14.05 -9.09
C ALA A 88 -11.78 15.00 -8.64
N SER A 89 -11.18 14.75 -7.48
CA SER A 89 -10.08 15.54 -6.92
C SER A 89 -8.70 15.06 -7.40
N GLY A 90 -8.61 13.81 -7.83
CA GLY A 90 -7.41 13.24 -8.44
C GLY A 90 -7.24 11.77 -8.08
N THR A 91 -6.02 11.28 -8.27
CA THR A 91 -5.62 9.94 -7.90
C THR A 91 -4.76 9.99 -6.65
N ALA A 92 -5.09 9.15 -5.67
CA ALA A 92 -4.33 8.97 -4.46
C ALA A 92 -3.91 7.50 -4.31
N ILE A 93 -2.66 7.28 -3.92
CA ILE A 93 -2.14 5.97 -3.56
C ILE A 93 -1.55 6.09 -2.16
N SER A 94 -2.14 5.37 -1.20
CA SER A 94 -1.74 5.40 0.20
C SER A 94 -1.47 3.99 0.72
N VAL A 95 -0.61 3.92 1.74
CA VAL A 95 -0.24 2.68 2.41
C VAL A 95 -0.15 2.93 3.90
N SER A 96 -0.78 2.04 4.67
CA SER A 96 -0.66 1.92 6.11
C SER A 96 0.20 0.70 6.45
N LEU A 97 1.25 0.91 7.23
CA LEU A 97 2.20 -0.12 7.66
C LEU A 97 2.03 -0.42 9.15
N LEU A 98 1.91 -1.70 9.46
CA LEU A 98 1.89 -2.25 10.80
C LEU A 98 3.24 -2.89 11.11
N LEU A 99 3.87 -2.45 12.20
CA LEU A 99 5.14 -2.97 12.65
C LEU A 99 4.93 -4.14 13.62
N PHE A 100 5.71 -5.20 13.45
CA PHE A 100 5.72 -6.34 14.34
C PHE A 100 7.14 -6.64 14.80
N ALA A 101 7.27 -6.97 16.09
CA ALA A 101 8.49 -7.48 16.70
C ALA A 101 8.18 -8.85 17.30
N ASP A 102 8.96 -9.86 16.91
CA ASP A 102 8.80 -11.26 17.34
C ASP A 102 7.37 -11.79 17.17
N GLY A 103 6.75 -11.38 16.06
CA GLY A 103 5.40 -11.78 15.67
C GLY A 103 4.26 -11.04 16.40
N VAL A 104 4.58 -10.08 17.27
CA VAL A 104 3.59 -9.27 18.02
C VAL A 104 3.58 -7.84 17.49
N ARG A 105 2.38 -7.29 17.30
CA ARG A 105 2.24 -5.90 16.82
C ARG A 105 2.83 -4.91 17.83
N VAL A 106 3.67 -4.02 17.33
CA VAL A 106 4.17 -2.86 18.06
C VAL A 106 3.19 -1.72 17.85
N SER A 107 2.52 -1.30 18.92
CA SER A 107 1.53 -0.22 18.90
C SER A 107 1.58 0.59 20.20
N SER A 108 1.27 1.88 20.12
CA SER A 108 0.98 2.74 21.28
C SER A 108 -0.33 3.50 21.07
N PRO A 109 -0.94 4.06 22.14
CA PRO A 109 -2.17 4.84 22.02
C PRO A 109 -2.08 6.05 21.06
N GLU A 110 -0.87 6.52 20.77
CA GLU A 110 -0.62 7.69 19.90
C GLU A 110 -0.04 7.30 18.53
N ARG A 111 0.42 6.05 18.37
CA ARG A 111 1.16 5.57 17.19
C ARG A 111 0.85 4.10 16.97
N ASP A 112 -0.06 3.83 16.05
CA ASP A 112 -0.59 2.50 15.82
C ASP A 112 -0.20 1.94 14.44
N TYR A 113 -0.05 2.81 13.44
CA TYR A 113 0.44 2.45 12.11
C TYR A 113 1.27 3.58 11.51
N TYR A 114 2.13 3.27 10.54
CA TYR A 114 2.91 4.25 9.80
C TYR A 114 2.29 4.47 8.43
N GLU A 115 2.12 5.72 8.02
CA GLU A 115 1.43 6.05 6.78
C GLU A 115 2.36 6.69 5.74
N MET A 116 2.17 6.28 4.49
CA MET A 116 2.90 6.76 3.33
C MET A 116 1.95 6.99 2.16
N GLU A 117 2.25 7.99 1.35
CA GLU A 117 1.51 8.28 0.11
C GLU A 117 2.47 8.35 -1.07
N LEU A 118 2.06 7.84 -2.23
CA LEU A 118 2.83 8.02 -3.46
C LEU A 118 2.42 9.34 -4.12
N HIS A 119 3.40 10.19 -4.37
CA HIS A 119 3.24 11.49 -5.01
C HIS A 119 4.01 11.54 -6.33
N SER A 120 3.55 12.40 -7.25
CA SER A 120 4.29 12.74 -8.46
C SER A 120 4.76 14.19 -8.43
N THR A 121 5.95 14.45 -8.96
CA THR A 121 6.46 15.79 -9.18
C THR A 121 5.93 16.37 -10.50
N THR A 122 6.12 17.68 -10.71
CA THR A 122 5.71 18.34 -11.97
C THR A 122 6.48 17.83 -13.20
N ASN A 123 7.65 17.21 -13.01
CA ASN A 123 8.45 16.61 -14.08
C ASN A 123 8.16 15.11 -14.29
N GLY A 124 7.17 14.54 -13.59
CA GLY A 124 6.73 13.17 -13.76
C GLY A 124 7.49 12.13 -12.93
N ASP A 125 8.42 12.54 -12.07
CA ASP A 125 9.05 11.60 -11.13
C ASP A 125 8.07 11.24 -10.01
N VAL A 126 8.13 10.01 -9.51
CA VAL A 126 7.30 9.55 -8.39
C VAL A 126 8.14 9.32 -7.14
N TYR A 127 7.58 9.62 -5.97
CA TYR A 127 8.24 9.42 -4.69
C TYR A 127 7.23 9.12 -3.59
N TRP A 128 7.65 8.38 -2.56
CA TRP A 128 6.83 8.14 -1.39
C TRP A 128 7.02 9.26 -0.37
N LYS A 129 5.94 9.97 -0.09
CA LYS A 129 5.87 10.93 1.01
C LYS A 129 5.53 10.19 2.29
N ARG A 130 6.41 10.33 3.28
CA ARG A 130 6.24 9.77 4.62
C ARG A 130 5.37 10.68 5.46
N LEU A 131 4.16 10.25 5.81
CA LEU A 131 3.26 11.01 6.67
C LEU A 131 3.54 10.81 8.16
N GLY A 132 4.18 9.69 8.50
CA GLY A 132 4.61 9.39 9.86
C GLY A 132 3.69 8.40 10.57
N TRP A 133 3.87 8.29 11.88
CA TRP A 133 3.05 7.42 12.71
C TRP A 133 1.70 8.07 13.01
N GLN A 134 0.62 7.36 12.73
CA GLN A 134 -0.76 7.75 12.94
C GLN A 134 -1.40 6.96 14.06
N ARG A 135 -2.50 7.49 14.59
CA ARG A 135 -3.39 6.79 15.51
C ARG A 135 -4.50 6.12 14.70
N ASP A 136 -4.85 4.90 15.06
CA ASP A 136 -6.07 4.25 14.57
C ASP A 136 -7.28 4.80 15.33
N GLU A 137 -7.94 5.82 14.79
CA GLU A 137 -9.08 6.47 15.45
C GLU A 137 -10.38 5.68 15.31
N PHE A 138 -10.49 4.84 14.28
CA PHE A 138 -11.71 4.12 13.91
C PHE A 138 -11.64 2.62 14.23
N GLY A 139 -10.48 2.14 14.69
CA GLY A 139 -10.27 0.76 15.09
C GLY A 139 -10.11 -0.20 13.91
N GLU A 140 -9.69 0.31 12.74
CA GLU A 140 -9.52 -0.47 11.51
C GLU A 140 -8.50 -1.60 11.68
N PHE A 141 -7.49 -1.37 12.50
CA PHE A 141 -6.41 -2.30 12.74
C PHE A 141 -6.47 -2.95 14.12
N GLU A 142 -7.39 -2.58 15.01
CA GLU A 142 -7.45 -3.07 16.41
C GLU A 142 -7.44 -4.61 16.54
N ALA A 143 -7.97 -5.33 15.55
CA ALA A 143 -8.02 -6.79 15.53
C ALA A 143 -6.68 -7.44 15.10
N ILE A 144 -5.79 -6.69 14.47
CA ILE A 144 -4.50 -7.17 13.98
C ILE A 144 -3.48 -7.03 15.10
N ARG A 145 -3.11 -8.16 15.70
CA ARG A 145 -2.22 -8.23 16.87
C ARG A 145 -1.03 -9.14 16.65
N LYS A 146 -1.13 -10.05 15.69
CA LYS A 146 -0.12 -11.05 15.36
C LYS A 146 0.24 -10.96 13.89
N TRP A 147 1.50 -11.30 13.62
CA TRP A 147 2.00 -11.49 12.27
C TRP A 147 1.21 -12.57 11.52
N GLY A 148 1.02 -12.37 10.22
CA GLY A 148 0.29 -13.22 9.29
C GLY A 148 -1.22 -13.02 9.31
N GLN A 149 -1.75 -11.90 9.83
CA GLN A 149 -3.20 -11.68 9.94
C GLN A 149 -3.79 -10.88 8.77
N LEU A 150 -3.01 -10.00 8.13
CA LEU A 150 -3.45 -9.25 6.94
C LEU A 150 -3.40 -10.06 5.64
N SER A 151 -2.68 -11.18 5.65
CA SER A 151 -2.42 -12.04 4.48
C SER A 151 -3.27 -13.32 4.45
N GLN A 152 -4.22 -13.50 5.38
CA GLN A 152 -5.18 -14.62 5.42
C GLN A 152 -6.40 -14.44 4.51
#